data_AF-A0A1U7YVK3-F1
#
_entry.id   AF-A0A1U7YVK3-F1
#
_cell.length_a   1.000
_cell.length_b   1.000
_cell.length_c   1.000
_cell.angle_alpha   90.00
_cell.angle_beta   90.00
_cell.angle_gamma   90.00
#
_symmetry.space_group_name_H-M   'P 1'
#
loop_
_entity.id
_entity.type
_entity.pdbx_description
1 polymer ?
#
loop_
_entity_poly.entity_id
_entity_poly.type
_entity_poly.pdbx_seq_one_letter_code
_entity_poly.pdbx_strand_id
1 'polypeptide(L)'
;MITTSLELNDLQNFLFVKLQKEFSSDIEMANSALRGLTVNSSCGHSDLTQLFRLAAHEAKKSRAQNRILRVILLYCRSSIPPQHQWPATQKLFTLDVVYLHDKPGPDNCPQKVYDALVEALELVSEYEAYIFESGQGLTRVLFRHICTLLSHPQQRCCQDDIDIPKSLAKKSPVADPAPVDENTVVSSQ
;
A
#
# COMPACT_ATOMS: atom_id res chain seq x y z
N MET A 1 -9.44 -12.28 -13.88
CA MET A 1 -10.61 -12.42 -13.00
C MET A 1 -10.10 -12.98 -11.68
N ILE A 2 -9.93 -12.12 -10.67
CA ILE A 2 -9.63 -12.54 -9.30
C ILE A 2 -10.59 -11.73 -8.44
N THR A 3 -11.67 -12.40 -8.04
CA THR A 3 -12.56 -11.96 -6.98
C THR A 3 -11.99 -12.56 -5.70
N THR A 4 -11.52 -11.72 -4.79
CA THR A 4 -11.17 -12.14 -3.42
C THR A 4 -12.10 -11.40 -2.48
N SER A 5 -13.12 -12.10 -1.98
CA SER A 5 -13.88 -11.68 -0.80
C SER A 5 -12.97 -11.89 0.41
N LEU A 6 -12.53 -10.81 1.03
CA LEU A 6 -11.92 -10.84 2.35
C LEU A 6 -12.95 -10.26 3.33
N GLU A 7 -13.76 -11.14 3.92
CA GLU A 7 -14.51 -10.83 5.13
C GLU A 7 -13.51 -10.82 6.30
N LEU A 8 -12.99 -9.64 6.61
CA LEU A 8 -12.27 -9.37 7.84
C LEU A 8 -13.23 -8.62 8.78
N ASN A 9 -13.84 -9.39 9.69
CA ASN A 9 -14.58 -9.02 10.90
C ASN A 9 -14.85 -7.52 11.12
N ASP A 10 -16.14 -7.12 11.03
CA ASP A 10 -16.89 -6.07 11.77
C ASP A 10 -16.20 -4.76 12.24
N LEU A 11 -15.02 -4.42 11.72
CA LEU A 11 -14.28 -3.21 12.03
C LEU A 11 -13.81 -2.56 10.72
N GLN A 12 -14.73 -1.77 10.18
CA GLN A 12 -14.53 -0.59 9.33
C GLN A 12 -13.23 -0.55 8.51
N ASN A 13 -13.17 -1.24 7.38
CA ASN A 13 -12.14 -0.96 6.38
C ASN A 13 -12.75 -0.98 4.97
N PHE A 14 -13.11 0.20 4.50
CA PHE A 14 -13.49 0.42 3.11
C PHE A 14 -12.25 0.81 2.31
N LEU A 15 -11.87 -0.02 1.32
CA LEU A 15 -10.94 0.37 0.27
C LEU A 15 -11.67 1.35 -0.66
N PHE A 16 -11.46 2.65 -0.47
CA PHE A 16 -12.09 3.68 -1.29
C PHE A 16 -11.16 4.09 -2.43
N VAL A 17 -11.52 3.70 -3.65
CA VAL A 17 -10.95 4.27 -4.88
C VAL A 17 -11.92 5.35 -5.35
N LYS A 18 -11.51 6.64 -5.35
CA LYS A 18 -12.33 7.72 -5.91
C LYS A 18 -12.32 7.62 -7.43
N LEU A 19 -13.18 6.75 -7.94
CA LEU A 19 -13.54 6.59 -9.34
C LEU A 19 -14.83 7.34 -9.60
N GLN A 20 -14.75 8.63 -9.96
CA GLN A 20 -15.85 9.42 -10.54
C GLN A 20 -17.22 9.46 -9.78
N LYS A 21 -17.38 8.81 -8.62
CA LYS A 21 -18.64 8.65 -7.86
C LYS A 21 -18.44 8.82 -6.35
N GLU A 22 -19.57 8.85 -5.64
CA GLU A 22 -19.67 8.96 -4.17
C GLU A 22 -19.11 7.74 -3.44
N PHE A 23 -18.85 7.89 -2.13
CA PHE A 23 -18.39 6.81 -1.26
C PHE A 23 -19.45 5.71 -1.15
N SER A 24 -19.04 4.47 -1.35
CA SER A 24 -19.93 3.32 -1.33
C SER A 24 -19.25 2.10 -0.71
N SER A 25 -20.04 1.26 -0.04
CA SER A 25 -19.67 -0.09 0.38
C SER A 25 -19.91 -1.15 -0.70
N ASP A 26 -20.49 -0.75 -1.84
CA ASP A 26 -20.83 -1.63 -2.95
C ASP A 26 -19.59 -1.99 -3.78
N ILE A 27 -19.14 -3.24 -3.61
CA ILE A 27 -17.99 -3.81 -4.30
C ILE A 27 -18.23 -3.88 -5.81
N GLU A 28 -19.46 -4.18 -6.25
CA GLU A 28 -19.77 -4.28 -7.68
C GLU A 28 -19.73 -2.91 -8.36
N MET A 29 -20.16 -1.87 -7.65
CA MET A 29 -19.99 -0.49 -8.12
C MET A 29 -18.51 -0.13 -8.26
N ALA A 30 -17.67 -0.49 -7.28
CA ALA A 30 -16.23 -0.26 -7.35
C ALA A 30 -15.57 -1.03 -8.51
N ASN A 31 -15.92 -2.30 -8.69
CA ASN A 31 -15.44 -3.14 -9.79
C ASN A 31 -15.84 -2.59 -11.16
N SER A 32 -17.10 -2.17 -11.29
CA SER A 32 -17.63 -1.58 -12.52
C SER A 32 -16.88 -0.28 -12.86
N ALA A 33 -16.68 0.59 -11.87
CA ALA A 33 -15.96 1.84 -12.06
C ALA A 33 -14.49 1.59 -12.42
N LEU A 34 -13.82 0.62 -11.80
CA LEU A 34 -12.45 0.23 -12.11
C LEU A 34 -12.32 -0.27 -13.55
N ARG A 35 -13.28 -1.09 -14.01
CA ARG A 35 -13.33 -1.58 -15.40
C ARG A 35 -13.65 -0.49 -16.42
N GLY A 36 -14.34 0.56 -15.99
CA GLY A 36 -14.66 1.73 -16.82
C GLY A 36 -13.52 2.74 -16.97
N LEU A 37 -12.37 2.52 -16.32
CA LEU A 37 -11.21 3.39 -16.48
C LEU A 37 -10.66 3.33 -17.90
N THR A 38 -10.53 4.51 -18.51
CA THR A 38 -9.83 4.69 -19.78
C THR A 38 -8.53 5.46 -19.56
N VAL A 39 -7.49 5.09 -20.32
CA VAL A 39 -6.24 5.86 -20.33
C VAL A 39 -6.48 7.14 -21.12
N ASN A 40 -6.47 8.28 -20.44
CA ASN A 40 -6.51 9.58 -21.10
C ASN A 40 -5.09 9.92 -21.58
N SER A 41 -4.93 10.31 -22.85
CA SER A 41 -3.65 10.68 -23.42
C SER A 41 -3.05 11.91 -22.72
N SER A 42 -1.78 11.79 -22.33
CA SER A 42 -0.83 12.83 -21.87
C SER A 42 -1.41 14.10 -21.23
N CYS A 43 -1.58 14.09 -19.91
CA CYS A 43 -1.50 15.34 -19.15
C CYS A 43 -0.03 15.57 -18.79
N GLY A 44 0.60 16.63 -19.29
CA GLY A 44 2.02 16.96 -19.02
C GLY A 44 2.31 17.36 -17.57
N HIS A 45 1.27 17.47 -16.73
CA HIS A 45 1.37 17.84 -15.33
C HIS A 45 0.73 16.78 -14.44
N SER A 46 1.24 16.70 -13.21
CA SER A 46 0.73 15.84 -12.16
C SER A 46 0.51 16.67 -10.91
N ASP A 47 -0.64 17.35 -10.83
CA ASP A 47 -0.98 18.20 -9.68
C ASP A 47 -1.91 17.46 -8.71
N LEU A 48 -1.45 17.26 -7.47
CA LEU A 48 -2.21 16.61 -6.39
C LEU A 48 -3.07 17.61 -5.59
N THR A 49 -2.99 18.92 -5.88
CA THR A 49 -3.70 19.96 -5.12
C THR A 49 -5.20 19.70 -5.04
N GLN A 50 -5.83 19.40 -6.17
CA GLN A 50 -7.28 19.14 -6.20
C GLN A 50 -7.62 17.84 -5.46
N LEU A 51 -6.79 16.81 -5.58
CA LEU A 51 -6.95 15.56 -4.84
C LEU A 51 -6.93 15.82 -3.33
N PHE A 52 -5.96 16.60 -2.85
CA PHE A 52 -5.84 16.93 -1.42
C PHE A 52 -7.01 17.77 -0.93
N ARG A 53 -7.47 18.77 -1.69
CA ARG A 53 -8.66 19.56 -1.34
C ARG A 53 -9.90 18.69 -1.20
N LEU A 54 -10.11 17.78 -2.14
CA LEU A 54 -11.24 16.86 -2.13
C LEU A 54 -11.15 15.86 -0.97
N ALA A 55 -9.96 15.28 -0.74
CA ALA A 55 -9.70 14.37 0.36
C ALA A 55 -9.91 15.06 1.71
N ALA A 56 -9.39 16.27 1.91
CA ALA A 56 -9.58 17.04 3.14
C ALA A 56 -11.05 17.40 3.40
N HIS A 57 -11.80 17.81 2.37
CA HIS A 57 -13.23 18.05 2.49
C HIS A 57 -13.96 16.79 2.96
N GLU A 58 -13.69 15.66 2.32
CA GLU A 58 -14.32 14.41 2.70
C GLU A 58 -13.86 13.91 4.07
N ALA A 59 -12.61 14.14 4.43
CA ALA A 59 -12.09 13.74 5.72
C ALA A 59 -12.82 14.46 6.86
N LYS A 60 -13.16 15.75 6.67
CA LYS A 60 -14.00 16.50 7.62
C LYS A 60 -15.40 15.89 7.74
N LYS A 61 -16.02 15.51 6.61
CA LYS A 61 -17.33 14.83 6.60
C LYS A 61 -17.28 13.45 7.27
N SER A 62 -16.20 12.70 7.04
CA SER A 62 -15.96 11.39 7.63
C SER A 62 -15.76 11.49 9.15
N ARG A 63 -14.97 12.46 9.61
CA ARG A 63 -14.78 12.71 11.06
C ARG A 63 -16.08 13.10 11.77
N ALA A 64 -16.96 13.86 11.13
CA ALA A 64 -18.29 14.17 11.68
C ALA A 64 -19.15 12.91 11.93
N GLN A 65 -18.80 11.78 11.29
CA GLN A 65 -19.42 10.48 11.47
C GLN A 65 -18.53 9.49 12.22
N ASN A 66 -17.50 9.99 12.92
CA ASN A 66 -16.52 9.18 13.66
C ASN A 66 -15.77 8.15 12.80
N ARG A 67 -15.44 8.52 11.55
CA ARG A 67 -14.67 7.71 10.60
C ARG A 67 -13.41 8.46 10.16
N ILE A 68 -12.34 7.72 9.91
CA ILE A 68 -11.11 8.26 9.31
C ILE A 68 -11.18 8.15 7.78
N LEU A 69 -10.47 9.03 7.08
CA LEU A 69 -10.27 8.93 5.65
C LEU A 69 -8.83 8.50 5.34
N ARG A 70 -8.70 7.51 4.47
CA ARG A 70 -7.43 7.06 3.91
C ARG A 70 -7.49 7.15 2.39
N VAL A 71 -6.42 7.64 1.78
CA VAL A 71 -6.24 7.72 0.33
C VAL A 71 -5.05 6.84 -0.04
N ILE A 72 -5.24 5.92 -0.98
CA ILE A 72 -4.15 5.11 -1.55
C ILE A 72 -3.90 5.58 -2.97
N LEU A 73 -2.71 6.15 -3.23
CA LEU A 73 -2.30 6.67 -4.52
C LEU A 73 -1.40 5.65 -5.24
N LEU A 74 -1.86 5.15 -6.38
CA LEU A 74 -1.04 4.41 -7.34
C LEU A 74 -0.39 5.42 -8.29
N TYR A 75 0.89 5.68 -8.14
CA TYR A 75 1.63 6.64 -8.96
C TYR A 75 2.53 5.90 -9.95
N CYS A 76 2.32 6.12 -11.26
CA CYS A 76 3.02 5.36 -12.30
C CYS A 76 3.91 6.20 -13.22
N ARG A 77 4.09 7.50 -12.94
CA ARG A 77 4.87 8.40 -13.79
C ARG A 77 6.27 8.56 -13.24
N SER A 78 7.29 8.25 -14.02
CA SER A 78 8.68 8.30 -13.58
C SER A 78 9.43 9.56 -13.99
N SER A 79 8.89 10.35 -14.91
CA SER A 79 9.52 11.54 -15.48
C SER A 79 9.00 12.87 -14.91
N ILE A 80 7.89 12.84 -14.17
CA ILE A 80 7.19 14.04 -13.71
C ILE A 80 6.98 13.88 -12.20
N PRO A 81 7.66 14.66 -11.34
CA PRO A 81 7.34 14.71 -9.93
C PRO A 81 5.94 15.30 -9.72
N PRO A 82 5.14 14.75 -8.77
CA PRO A 82 3.89 15.38 -8.41
C PRO A 82 4.14 16.76 -7.82
N GLN A 83 3.27 17.71 -8.14
CA GLN A 83 3.24 19.05 -7.54
C GLN A 83 2.01 19.18 -6.66
N HIS A 84 2.08 20.06 -5.66
CA HIS A 84 0.93 20.40 -4.84
C HIS A 84 1.07 21.80 -4.22
N GLN A 85 -0.07 22.45 -4.00
CA GLN A 85 -0.19 23.66 -3.19
C GLN A 85 -1.09 23.33 -2.00
N TRP A 86 -0.48 22.88 -0.91
CA TRP A 86 -1.18 22.47 0.30
C TRP A 86 -0.63 23.22 1.53
N PRO A 87 -1.48 23.83 2.37
CA PRO A 87 -1.04 24.44 3.61
C PRO A 87 -0.49 23.38 4.58
N ALA A 88 0.72 23.58 5.11
CA ALA A 88 1.40 22.62 5.98
C ALA A 88 0.71 22.34 7.33
N THR A 89 -0.38 23.04 7.65
CA THR A 89 -1.06 22.97 8.94
C THR A 89 -2.22 21.98 8.97
N GLN A 90 -2.52 21.25 7.89
CA GLN A 90 -3.71 20.40 7.79
C GLN A 90 -3.40 18.94 7.45
N LYS A 91 -3.24 18.12 8.49
CA LYS A 91 -3.18 16.65 8.42
C LYS A 91 -4.54 16.05 8.72
N LEU A 92 -5.38 15.96 7.68
CA LEU A 92 -6.80 15.63 7.85
C LEU A 92 -7.16 14.19 7.45
N PHE A 93 -6.31 13.55 6.65
CA PHE A 93 -6.49 12.19 6.17
C PHE A 93 -5.12 11.49 6.17
N THR A 94 -5.07 10.19 5.91
CA THR A 94 -3.80 9.48 5.70
C THR A 94 -3.61 9.18 4.23
N LEU A 95 -2.44 9.50 3.69
CA LEU A 95 -2.05 9.13 2.32
C LEU A 95 -1.12 7.92 2.40
N ASP A 96 -1.34 6.94 1.54
CA ASP A 96 -0.36 5.91 1.22
C ASP A 96 -0.06 5.94 -0.27
N VAL A 97 1.17 5.60 -0.64
CA VAL A 97 1.63 5.62 -2.02
C VAL A 97 2.16 4.25 -2.42
N VAL A 98 1.77 3.81 -3.61
CA VAL A 98 2.44 2.75 -4.34
C VAL A 98 3.02 3.36 -5.61
N TYR A 99 4.33 3.57 -5.62
CA TYR A 99 5.08 4.13 -6.72
C TYR A 99 5.60 3.04 -7.64
N LEU A 100 5.10 3.02 -8.88
CA LEU A 100 5.51 2.11 -9.94
C LEU A 100 6.26 2.89 -11.00
N HIS A 101 7.43 2.42 -11.39
CA HIS A 101 8.23 3.11 -12.38
C HIS A 101 9.11 2.13 -13.16
N ASP A 102 9.64 2.59 -14.28
CA ASP A 102 10.73 1.92 -14.97
C ASP A 102 12.07 2.28 -14.33
N LYS A 103 13.11 1.51 -14.65
CA LYS A 103 14.47 1.82 -14.22
C LYS A 103 14.89 3.25 -14.62
N PRO A 104 15.78 3.89 -13.84
CA PRO A 104 16.32 5.19 -14.20
C PRO A 104 16.92 5.17 -15.62
N GLY A 105 16.59 6.20 -16.40
CA GLY A 105 17.03 6.40 -17.77
C GLY A 105 17.05 7.89 -18.11
N PRO A 106 17.49 8.26 -19.32
CA PRO A 106 17.64 9.67 -19.71
C PRO A 106 16.32 10.45 -19.73
N ASP A 107 15.21 9.75 -19.94
CA ASP A 107 13.87 10.35 -20.10
C ASP A 107 13.04 10.35 -18.80
N ASN A 108 13.62 9.91 -17.67
CA ASN A 108 12.91 9.85 -16.39
C ASN A 108 13.78 10.31 -15.20
N CYS A 109 13.14 10.51 -14.05
CA CYS A 109 13.79 10.93 -12.81
C CYS A 109 13.14 10.30 -11.57
N PRO A 110 13.12 8.96 -11.45
CA PRO A 110 12.33 8.26 -10.43
C PRO A 110 12.70 8.64 -9.00
N GLN A 111 13.97 8.95 -8.71
CA GLN A 111 14.36 9.46 -7.39
C GLN A 111 13.68 10.78 -7.06
N LYS A 112 13.68 11.75 -7.98
CA LYS A 112 13.01 13.06 -7.77
C LYS A 112 11.51 12.89 -7.58
N VAL A 113 10.91 11.92 -8.26
CA VAL A 113 9.49 11.58 -8.09
C VAL A 113 9.25 10.97 -6.71
N TYR A 114 10.08 10.03 -6.29
CA TYR A 114 10.01 9.41 -4.97
C TYR A 114 10.12 10.45 -3.86
N ASP A 115 11.12 11.33 -3.92
CA ASP A 115 11.35 12.39 -2.93
C ASP A 115 10.12 13.31 -2.82
N ALA A 116 9.52 13.71 -3.95
CA ALA A 116 8.30 14.52 -3.97
C ALA A 116 7.07 13.77 -3.42
N LEU A 117 6.99 12.45 -3.61
CA LEU A 117 5.93 11.64 -3.01
C LEU A 117 6.10 11.53 -1.49
N VAL A 118 7.32 11.39 -0.99
CA VAL A 118 7.63 11.41 0.45
C VAL A 118 7.25 12.75 1.07
N GLU A 119 7.65 13.86 0.45
CA GLU A 119 7.27 15.21 0.91
C GLU A 119 5.73 15.34 0.99
N ALA A 120 5.03 14.89 -0.05
CA ALA A 120 3.57 14.91 -0.08
C ALA A 120 2.94 14.08 1.05
N LEU A 121 3.48 12.90 1.35
CA LEU A 121 3.01 12.02 2.42
C LEU A 121 3.20 12.68 3.79
N GLU A 122 4.39 13.21 4.05
CA GLU A 122 4.72 13.90 5.30
C GLU A 122 3.81 15.11 5.55
N LEU A 123 3.47 15.82 4.47
CA LEU A 123 2.67 17.03 4.51
C LEU A 123 1.21 16.78 4.89
N VAL A 124 0.58 15.73 4.34
CA VAL A 124 -0.88 15.54 4.44
C VAL A 124 -1.31 14.49 5.45
N SER A 125 -0.43 13.55 5.80
CA SER A 125 -0.84 12.33 6.53
C SER A 125 -0.99 12.56 8.03
N GLU A 126 -2.19 12.23 8.54
CA GLU A 126 -2.55 12.24 9.96
C GLU A 126 -1.90 11.10 10.74
N TYR A 127 -1.93 9.88 10.21
CA TYR A 127 -1.27 8.72 10.77
C TYR A 127 -0.03 8.37 9.95
N GLU A 128 0.76 7.42 10.47
CA GLU A 128 1.92 6.84 9.77
C GLU A 128 1.53 6.49 8.33
N ALA A 129 2.29 7.00 7.38
CA ALA A 129 2.04 6.88 5.94
C ALA A 129 2.98 5.84 5.35
N TYR A 130 2.49 4.95 4.48
CA TYR A 130 3.32 3.97 3.79
C TYR A 130 3.61 4.39 2.36
N ILE A 131 4.85 4.21 1.93
CA ILE A 131 5.30 4.34 0.54
C ILE A 131 5.98 3.07 0.07
N PHE A 132 5.42 2.43 -0.94
CA PHE A 132 6.01 1.26 -1.58
C PHE A 132 6.48 1.58 -2.99
N GLU A 133 7.73 1.30 -3.30
CA GLU A 133 8.31 1.47 -4.64
C GLU A 133 8.45 0.12 -5.35
N SER A 134 8.23 0.08 -6.67
CA SER A 134 8.59 -1.07 -7.50
C SER A 134 8.99 -0.66 -8.91
N GLY A 135 10.28 -0.87 -9.22
CA GLY A 135 10.89 -0.58 -10.53
C GLY A 135 10.80 -1.69 -11.58
N GLN A 136 10.30 -2.89 -11.23
CA GLN A 136 10.32 -4.08 -12.09
C GLN A 136 8.92 -4.63 -12.42
N GLY A 137 7.86 -3.98 -11.96
CA GLY A 137 6.48 -4.31 -12.35
C GLY A 137 6.03 -5.74 -11.99
N LEU A 138 6.74 -6.46 -11.12
CA LEU A 138 6.36 -7.82 -10.74
C LEU A 138 5.01 -7.83 -10.01
N THR A 139 3.99 -8.42 -10.63
CA THR A 139 2.62 -8.50 -10.08
C THR A 139 2.58 -9.02 -8.66
N ARG A 140 3.45 -9.98 -8.32
CA ARG A 140 3.55 -10.56 -6.97
C ARG A 140 4.00 -9.53 -5.92
N VAL A 141 4.92 -8.63 -6.28
CA VAL A 141 5.41 -7.57 -5.39
C VAL A 141 4.30 -6.56 -5.15
N LEU A 142 3.63 -6.12 -6.23
CA LEU A 142 2.48 -5.23 -6.13
C LEU A 142 1.38 -5.84 -5.24
N PHE A 143 1.04 -7.11 -5.47
CA PHE A 143 0.03 -7.82 -4.65
C PHE A 143 0.40 -7.80 -3.16
N ARG A 144 1.67 -8.07 -2.82
CA ARG A 144 2.13 -8.00 -1.43
C ARG A 144 1.99 -6.60 -0.83
N HIS A 145 2.32 -5.55 -1.57
CA HIS A 145 2.15 -4.16 -1.13
C HIS A 145 0.67 -3.86 -0.86
N ILE A 146 -0.22 -4.24 -1.78
CA ILE A 146 -1.67 -4.05 -1.62
C ILE A 146 -2.20 -4.81 -0.39
N CYS A 147 -1.79 -6.06 -0.17
CA CYS A 147 -2.18 -6.81 1.03
C CYS A 147 -1.72 -6.13 2.32
N THR A 148 -0.51 -5.56 2.33
CA THR A 148 0.03 -4.84 3.48
C THR A 148 -0.81 -3.58 3.77
N LEU A 149 -1.26 -2.90 2.72
CA LEU A 149 -2.15 -1.75 2.80
C LEU A 149 -3.59 -2.10 3.24
N LEU A 150 -3.95 -3.36 3.49
CA LEU A 150 -5.23 -3.69 4.14
C LEU A 150 -5.25 -3.35 5.63
N SER A 151 -4.06 -3.18 6.24
CA SER A 151 -3.94 -2.80 7.65
C SER A 151 -4.56 -1.43 7.94
N HIS A 152 -5.28 -1.31 9.08
CA HIS A 152 -5.91 -0.06 9.49
C HIS A 152 -4.84 0.99 9.88
N PRO A 153 -4.92 2.26 9.43
CA PRO A 153 -3.89 3.28 9.68
C PRO A 153 -3.49 3.49 11.15
N GLN A 154 -4.44 3.34 12.10
CA GLN A 154 -4.17 3.48 13.53
C GLN A 154 -3.61 2.22 14.21
N GLN A 155 -3.65 1.06 13.54
CA GLN A 155 -3.30 -0.24 14.13
C GLN A 155 -2.03 -0.85 13.52
N ARG A 156 -1.54 -0.30 12.41
CA ARG A 156 -0.31 -0.73 11.78
C ARG A 156 0.92 -0.14 12.50
N CYS A 157 2.04 -0.86 12.44
CA CYS A 157 3.34 -0.38 12.91
C CYS A 157 3.93 0.69 11.97
N CYS A 158 5.13 1.17 12.29
CA CYS A 158 5.93 1.95 11.34
C CYS A 158 6.34 1.07 10.15
N GLN A 159 6.53 1.68 8.97
CA GLN A 159 6.83 0.90 7.77
C GLN A 159 8.12 0.08 7.90
N ASP A 160 9.12 0.62 8.59
CA ASP A 160 10.42 -0.02 8.80
C ASP A 160 10.34 -1.25 9.72
N ASP A 161 9.27 -1.36 10.54
CA ASP A 161 9.05 -2.45 11.48
C ASP A 161 8.18 -3.58 10.89
N ILE A 162 7.85 -3.52 9.61
CA ILE A 162 7.02 -4.55 8.96
C ILE A 162 7.81 -5.85 8.82
N ASP A 163 7.64 -6.76 9.79
CA ASP A 163 8.09 -8.14 9.69
C ASP A 163 6.98 -9.00 9.05
N ILE A 164 7.00 -9.15 7.72
CA ILE A 164 6.07 -10.07 7.05
C ILE A 164 6.61 -11.48 7.26
N PRO A 165 5.85 -12.37 7.96
CA PRO A 165 6.32 -13.72 8.25
C PRO A 165 6.75 -14.42 6.96
N LYS A 166 7.98 -14.95 6.95
CA LYS A 166 8.49 -15.77 5.84
C LYS A 166 7.52 -16.92 5.62
N SER A 167 7.22 -17.21 4.35
CA SER A 167 6.27 -18.25 3.95
C SER A 167 6.45 -19.55 4.75
N LEU A 168 5.38 -20.00 5.41
CA LEU A 168 5.34 -21.26 6.14
C LEU A 168 5.59 -22.49 5.24
N ALA A 169 5.51 -22.32 3.92
CA ALA A 169 5.77 -23.38 2.94
C ALA A 169 7.24 -23.81 2.84
N LYS A 170 8.15 -23.18 3.61
CA LYS A 170 9.54 -23.63 3.79
C LYS A 170 9.86 -24.06 5.22
N LYS A 171 8.92 -24.69 5.92
CA LYS A 171 9.33 -25.65 6.97
C LYS A 171 9.99 -26.83 6.27
N SER A 172 11.31 -26.76 6.10
CA SER A 172 12.11 -27.97 5.88
C SER A 172 11.79 -28.94 7.01
N PRO A 173 11.61 -30.24 6.74
CA PRO A 173 11.46 -31.20 7.82
C PRO A 173 12.69 -31.09 8.71
N VAL A 174 12.45 -30.91 10.01
CA VAL A 174 13.48 -31.09 11.03
C VAL A 174 13.99 -32.51 10.83
N ALA A 175 15.26 -32.65 10.46
CA ALA A 175 15.90 -33.96 10.46
C ALA A 175 15.88 -34.45 11.92
N ASP A 176 15.22 -35.58 12.16
CA ASP A 176 15.23 -36.25 13.47
C ASP A 176 16.69 -36.49 13.90
N PRO A 177 17.03 -36.31 15.19
CA PRO A 177 18.32 -36.76 15.69
C PRO A 177 18.39 -38.28 15.55
N ALA A 178 19.40 -38.77 14.83
CA ALA A 178 19.68 -40.19 14.68
C ALA A 178 19.79 -40.88 16.05
N PRO A 179 19.31 -42.14 16.18
CA PRO A 179 19.34 -42.86 17.45
C PRO A 179 20.79 -43.13 17.88
N VAL A 180 21.04 -42.92 19.17
CA VAL A 180 22.27 -43.27 19.86
C VAL A 180 22.47 -44.79 19.79
N ASP A 181 23.52 -45.24 19.13
CA ASP A 181 23.95 -46.64 19.17
C ASP A 181 24.47 -46.97 20.59
N GLU A 182 23.67 -47.73 21.33
CA GLU A 182 24.05 -48.39 22.57
C GLU A 182 24.89 -49.63 22.22
N ASN A 183 26.22 -49.47 22.21
CA ASN A 183 27.14 -50.62 22.13
C ASN A 183 27.81 -50.86 23.48
N THR A 184 27.12 -51.62 24.33
CA THR A 184 27.71 -52.41 25.41
C THR A 184 28.73 -53.40 24.84
N VAL A 185 30.00 -53.25 25.19
CA VAL A 185 30.98 -54.35 25.16
C VAL A 185 31.37 -54.66 26.60
N VAL A 186 30.79 -55.74 27.11
CA VAL A 186 31.26 -56.43 28.32
C VAL A 186 32.50 -57.24 27.90
N SER A 187 33.63 -56.98 28.57
CA SER A 187 34.80 -57.87 28.53
C SER A 187 35.03 -58.39 29.96
N SER A 188 34.66 -59.65 30.16
CA SER A 188 35.11 -60.46 31.29
C SER A 188 36.22 -61.39 30.80
N GLN A 189 37.16 -61.68 31.69
CA GLN A 189 38.29 -62.61 31.54
C GLN A 189 37.92 -63.96 30.91
#